data_AF-A0A817LZP7-F1
#
_entry.id   AF-A0A817LZP7-F1
#
_cell.length_a   1.000
_cell.length_b   1.000
_cell.length_c   1.000
_cell.angle_alpha   90.00
_cell.angle_beta   90.00
_cell.angle_gamma   90.00
#
_symmetry.space_group_name_H-M   'P 1'
#
loop_
_entity.id
_entity.type
_entity.pdbx_description
1 polymer ?
#
loop_
_entity_poly.entity_id
_entity_poly.type
_entity_poly.pdbx_seq_one_letter_code
_entity_poly.pdbx_strand_id
1 'polypeptide(L)'
;MYKTSSNSSETPQQHRPPTSEMQQQQHALSEEMVARYLARRPNFLKRWFKDNAPTDLIQECIRIKEQKEYLAKPRASLTHEMFNNIVQGNQTNRELPLTSSQAVDYMNLNEHELFFELIRDIANELNVDVVCHKILTNVSILTNSDRGSLFLARGPKDARYLISKLFDVTAGSTLEQSLHTEDKQIVIPFGKGIAGHVASTKEYINIPDAYEVRLS
;
A
#
# COMPACT_ATOMS: atom_id res chain seq x y z
N MET A 1 -103.32 11.84 26.82
CA MET A 1 -103.41 12.17 25.38
C MET A 1 -102.84 13.57 25.18
N TYR A 2 -101.75 13.64 24.39
CA TYR A 2 -101.16 14.78 23.66
C TYR A 2 -100.81 16.07 24.45
N LYS A 3 -99.58 16.58 24.44
CA LYS A 3 -98.86 17.14 23.28
C LYS A 3 -97.37 17.45 23.60
N THR A 4 -96.50 17.25 22.59
CA THR A 4 -95.36 18.08 22.10
C THR A 4 -94.26 18.53 23.08
N SER A 5 -92.96 18.62 22.77
CA SER A 5 -92.08 18.36 21.61
C SER A 5 -90.65 18.65 22.10
N SER A 6 -89.61 18.01 21.54
CA SER A 6 -88.29 18.60 21.15
C SER A 6 -87.22 17.53 20.92
N ASN A 7 -86.65 17.55 19.70
CA ASN A 7 -85.24 17.36 19.29
C ASN A 7 -84.37 16.20 19.84
N SER A 8 -83.39 15.64 19.12
CA SER A 8 -83.03 15.38 17.71
C SER A 8 -81.52 15.09 17.73
N SER A 9 -81.08 13.94 17.20
CA SER A 9 -79.84 13.74 16.43
C SER A 9 -79.60 12.25 16.24
N GLU A 10 -79.87 11.74 15.03
CA GLU A 10 -79.35 10.44 14.57
C GLU A 10 -79.18 10.45 13.04
N THR A 11 -77.99 10.02 12.62
CA THR A 11 -77.48 9.85 11.25
C THR A 11 -78.29 8.87 10.39
N PRO A 12 -78.23 8.99 9.05
CA PRO A 12 -78.30 7.79 8.22
C PRO A 12 -77.21 7.65 7.13
N GLN A 13 -77.11 6.40 6.72
CA GLN A 13 -76.08 5.69 5.96
C GLN A 13 -76.03 5.95 4.44
N GLN A 14 -74.93 5.45 3.84
CA GLN A 14 -74.80 4.77 2.53
C GLN A 14 -74.82 5.60 1.23
N HIS A 15 -73.72 5.54 0.48
CA HIS A 15 -73.66 4.87 -0.84
C HIS A 15 -72.23 4.87 -1.40
N ARG A 16 -71.69 3.69 -1.72
CA ARG A 16 -70.45 3.50 -2.50
C ARG A 16 -70.82 3.11 -3.94
N PRO A 17 -70.23 3.73 -4.97
CA PRO A 17 -70.02 3.10 -6.27
C PRO A 17 -68.53 2.74 -6.48
N PRO A 18 -68.21 1.78 -7.39
CA PRO A 18 -66.87 1.24 -7.56
C PRO A 18 -66.08 1.89 -8.71
N THR A 19 -64.86 1.37 -8.91
CA THR A 19 -63.95 1.48 -10.08
C THR A 19 -63.03 2.70 -10.17
N SER A 20 -61.75 2.49 -9.86
CA SER A 20 -60.67 2.52 -10.87
C SER A 20 -59.34 2.14 -10.22
N GLU A 21 -58.91 0.91 -10.50
CA GLU A 21 -57.54 0.45 -10.32
C GLU A 21 -56.61 1.29 -11.21
N MET A 22 -56.15 2.43 -10.69
CA MET A 22 -54.99 3.10 -11.27
C MET A 22 -53.75 2.38 -10.74
N GLN A 23 -53.19 1.53 -11.59
CA GLN A 23 -51.86 0.95 -11.48
C GLN A 23 -50.84 2.01 -11.08
N GLN A 24 -50.44 2.02 -9.80
CA GLN A 24 -49.15 2.57 -9.40
C GLN A 24 -48.09 1.50 -9.68
N GLN A 25 -47.67 1.39 -10.94
CA GLN A 25 -46.40 0.75 -11.27
C GLN A 25 -45.28 1.65 -10.74
N GLN A 26 -44.85 1.40 -9.50
CA GLN A 26 -43.54 1.84 -9.04
C GLN A 26 -42.50 1.07 -9.85
N HIS A 27 -42.01 1.66 -10.93
CA HIS A 27 -40.82 1.19 -11.62
C HIS A 27 -39.65 1.26 -10.63
N ALA A 28 -39.35 0.14 -9.97
CA ALA A 28 -38.13 0.01 -9.18
C ALA A 28 -36.94 0.27 -10.11
N LEU A 29 -36.16 1.30 -9.83
CA LEU A 29 -34.90 1.57 -10.51
C LEU A 29 -33.98 0.36 -10.26
N SER A 30 -33.75 -0.46 -11.29
CA SER A 30 -32.79 -1.54 -11.20
C SER A 30 -31.37 -1.01 -11.37
N GLU A 31 -30.42 -1.65 -10.70
CA GLU A 31 -28.98 -1.32 -10.82
C GLU A 31 -28.52 -1.35 -12.28
N GLU A 32 -29.06 -2.28 -13.08
CA GLU A 32 -28.79 -2.40 -14.50
C GLU A 32 -29.26 -1.18 -15.31
N MET A 33 -30.43 -0.62 -14.98
CA MET A 33 -30.92 0.60 -15.63
C MET A 33 -30.05 1.81 -15.27
N VAL A 34 -29.62 1.90 -14.02
CA VAL A 34 -28.71 2.96 -13.54
C VAL A 34 -27.36 2.83 -14.23
N ALA A 35 -26.79 1.63 -14.30
CA ALA A 35 -25.51 1.37 -14.98
C ALA A 35 -25.56 1.78 -16.46
N ARG A 36 -26.62 1.39 -17.19
CA ARG A 36 -26.81 1.80 -18.59
C ARG A 36 -26.96 3.30 -18.75
N TYR A 37 -27.68 3.96 -17.84
CA TYR A 37 -27.87 5.41 -17.87
C TYR A 37 -26.55 6.16 -17.65
N LEU A 38 -25.75 5.74 -16.67
CA LEU A 38 -24.45 6.33 -16.36
C LEU A 38 -23.44 6.11 -17.49
N ALA A 39 -23.42 4.90 -18.09
CA ALA A 39 -22.57 4.60 -19.23
C ALA A 39 -22.85 5.48 -20.46
N ARG A 40 -24.13 5.82 -20.69
CA ARG A 40 -24.54 6.69 -21.81
C ARG A 40 -24.26 8.17 -21.57
N ARG A 41 -23.98 8.59 -20.33
CA ARG A 41 -23.75 9.99 -19.94
C ARG A 41 -22.51 10.15 -19.04
N PRO A 42 -21.29 9.95 -19.58
CA PRO A 42 -20.05 10.00 -18.80
C PRO A 42 -19.77 11.38 -18.18
N ASN A 43 -20.14 12.46 -18.88
CA ASN A 43 -19.94 13.83 -18.37
C ASN A 43 -20.84 14.15 -17.18
N PHE A 44 -22.06 13.59 -17.15
CA PHE A 44 -22.95 13.72 -16.00
C PHE A 44 -22.38 12.94 -14.82
N LEU A 45 -21.96 11.69 -15.02
CA LEU A 45 -21.33 10.87 -13.98
C LEU A 45 -20.10 11.59 -13.40
N LYS A 46 -19.22 12.13 -14.24
CA LYS A 46 -18.02 12.86 -13.78
C LYS A 46 -18.36 14.08 -12.92
N ARG A 47 -19.38 14.86 -13.31
CA ARG A 47 -19.82 16.04 -12.54
C ARG A 47 -20.49 15.61 -11.23
N TRP A 48 -21.42 14.66 -11.30
CA TRP A 48 -22.12 14.13 -10.14
C TRP A 48 -21.13 13.56 -9.11
N PHE A 49 -20.16 12.75 -9.56
CA PHE A 49 -19.13 12.17 -8.71
C PHE A 49 -18.23 13.24 -8.07
N LYS A 50 -17.87 14.29 -8.82
CA LYS A 50 -17.08 15.40 -8.28
C LYS A 50 -17.82 16.16 -7.17
N ASP A 51 -19.11 16.39 -7.36
CA ASP A 51 -19.88 17.31 -6.52
C ASP A 51 -20.62 16.59 -5.38
N ASN A 52 -20.81 15.27 -5.45
CA ASN A 52 -21.67 14.51 -4.53
C ASN A 52 -21.05 13.22 -3.97
N ALA A 53 -19.86 12.79 -4.42
CA ALA A 53 -19.28 11.55 -3.89
C ALA A 53 -18.76 11.75 -2.45
N PRO A 54 -19.08 10.85 -1.51
CA PRO A 54 -18.52 10.91 -0.17
C PRO A 54 -17.01 10.61 -0.20
N THR A 55 -16.26 11.26 0.70
CA THR A 55 -14.79 11.17 0.75
C THR A 55 -14.29 9.73 0.83
N ASP A 56 -14.98 8.86 1.58
CA ASP A 56 -14.62 7.44 1.73
C ASP A 56 -14.70 6.68 0.40
N LEU A 57 -15.71 6.96 -0.42
CA LEU A 57 -15.86 6.35 -1.74
C LEU A 57 -14.79 6.87 -2.71
N ILE A 58 -14.39 8.14 -2.58
CA ILE A 58 -13.31 8.72 -3.39
C ILE A 58 -11.98 8.05 -3.04
N GLN A 59 -11.68 7.90 -1.74
CA GLN A 59 -10.47 7.21 -1.29
C GLN A 59 -10.44 5.75 -1.74
N GLU A 60 -11.57 5.05 -1.63
CA GLU A 60 -11.69 3.66 -2.11
C GLU A 60 -11.51 3.55 -3.62
N CYS A 61 -12.04 4.50 -4.40
CA CYS A 61 -11.83 4.55 -5.85
C CYS A 61 -10.37 4.84 -6.23
N ILE A 62 -9.68 5.72 -5.49
CA ILE A 62 -8.25 5.99 -5.66
C ILE A 62 -7.46 4.71 -5.38
N ARG A 63 -7.72 4.05 -4.25
CA ARG A 63 -7.09 2.79 -3.85
C ARG A 63 -7.28 1.68 -4.87
N ILE A 64 -8.51 1.50 -5.39
CA ILE A 64 -8.81 0.49 -6.42
C ILE A 64 -8.10 0.81 -7.74
N LYS A 65 -8.04 2.09 -8.11
CA LYS A 65 -7.34 2.52 -9.34
C LYS A 65 -5.85 2.29 -9.21
N GLU A 66 -5.24 2.71 -8.11
CA GLU A 66 -3.85 2.46 -7.77
C GLU A 66 -3.54 0.96 -7.80
N GLN A 67 -4.31 0.14 -7.10
CA GLN A 67 -4.13 -1.31 -7.06
C GLN A 67 -4.20 -1.96 -8.45
N LYS A 68 -5.14 -1.56 -9.31
CA LYS A 68 -5.23 -2.05 -10.69
C LYS A 68 -4.09 -1.54 -11.58
N GLU A 69 -3.64 -0.31 -11.36
CA GLU A 69 -2.53 0.29 -12.09
C GLU A 69 -1.19 -0.37 -11.72
N TYR A 70 -0.99 -0.75 -10.45
CA TYR A 70 0.16 -1.53 -9.97
C TYR A 70 0.20 -2.94 -10.56
N LEU A 71 -0.95 -3.58 -10.80
CA LEU A 71 -1.02 -4.92 -11.42
C LEU A 71 -0.91 -4.90 -12.95
N ALA A 72 -1.32 -3.81 -13.61
CA ALA A 72 -1.43 -3.76 -15.07
C ALA A 72 -0.15 -3.28 -15.78
N LYS A 73 0.78 -2.62 -15.10
CA LYS A 73 2.05 -2.20 -15.70
C LYS A 73 3.02 -3.40 -15.75
N PRO A 74 3.58 -3.76 -16.94
CA PRO A 74 4.81 -4.54 -16.99
C PRO A 74 5.83 -3.83 -16.09
N ARG A 75 6.65 -4.57 -15.34
CA ARG A 75 7.61 -4.08 -14.32
C ARG A 75 8.65 -3.04 -14.82
N ALA A 76 8.25 -1.95 -15.45
CA ALA A 76 8.93 -0.68 -15.31
C ALA A 76 8.50 -0.15 -13.94
N SER A 77 9.20 -0.63 -12.90
CA SER A 77 9.15 -0.04 -11.57
C SER A 77 9.31 1.48 -11.70
N LEU A 78 8.71 2.29 -10.83
CA LEU A 78 9.04 3.72 -10.76
C LEU A 78 10.56 3.91 -10.70
N THR A 79 11.29 2.98 -10.07
CA THR A 79 12.76 2.93 -10.09
C THR A 79 13.36 2.73 -11.49
N HIS A 80 12.71 2.02 -12.41
CA HIS A 80 13.21 1.76 -13.75
C HIS A 80 13.21 3.03 -14.60
N GLU A 81 12.13 3.82 -14.57
CA GLU A 81 12.07 5.10 -15.28
C GLU A 81 13.06 6.11 -14.67
N MET A 82 13.15 6.15 -13.34
CA MET A 82 14.11 6.99 -12.61
C MET A 82 15.57 6.60 -12.88
N PHE A 83 15.89 5.31 -12.86
CA PHE A 83 17.21 4.78 -13.21
C PHE A 83 17.55 5.06 -14.66
N ASN A 84 16.61 4.88 -15.58
CA ASN A 84 16.79 5.22 -16.98
C ASN A 84 17.07 6.72 -17.14
N ASN A 85 16.41 7.61 -16.41
CA ASN A 85 16.69 9.05 -16.47
C ASN A 85 18.11 9.38 -15.96
N ILE A 86 18.57 8.71 -14.90
CA ILE A 86 19.94 8.86 -14.38
C ILE A 86 20.97 8.31 -15.38
N VAL A 87 20.76 7.10 -15.91
CA VAL A 87 21.65 6.43 -16.88
C VAL A 87 21.69 7.17 -18.21
N GLN A 88 20.55 7.71 -18.66
CA GLN A 88 20.45 8.47 -19.91
C GLN A 88 20.97 9.90 -19.76
N GLY A 89 21.42 10.31 -18.57
CA GLY A 89 21.95 11.66 -18.35
C GLY A 89 20.91 12.76 -18.52
N ASN A 90 19.61 12.43 -18.44
CA ASN A 90 18.53 13.39 -18.45
C ASN A 90 18.47 14.09 -17.08
N GLN A 91 19.52 14.85 -16.76
CA GLN A 91 19.47 15.87 -15.73
C GLN A 91 18.53 16.95 -16.26
N THR A 92 17.23 16.86 -15.97
CA THR A 92 16.44 18.08 -15.93
C THR A 92 17.13 18.97 -14.90
N ASN A 93 17.75 20.04 -15.37
CA ASN A 93 18.44 21.08 -14.60
C ASN A 93 17.57 21.61 -13.43
N ARG A 94 17.41 20.83 -12.37
CA ARG A 94 17.30 21.35 -11.02
C ARG A 94 18.67 21.12 -10.44
N GLU A 95 19.49 22.17 -10.49
CA GLU A 95 20.67 22.30 -9.66
C GLU A 95 20.22 22.15 -8.19
N LEU A 96 20.14 20.92 -7.71
CA LEU A 96 20.24 20.63 -6.29
C LEU A 96 21.74 20.70 -5.97
N PRO A 97 22.16 21.40 -4.92
CA PRO A 97 23.55 21.80 -4.76
C PRO A 97 24.49 20.59 -4.78
N LEU A 98 25.35 20.54 -5.80
CA LEU A 98 26.55 19.72 -5.80
C LEU A 98 27.54 20.31 -4.79
N THR A 99 27.31 20.11 -3.49
CA THR A 99 28.23 20.57 -2.45
C THR A 99 28.22 19.64 -1.24
N SER A 100 29.30 18.86 -1.12
CA SER A 100 30.10 18.59 0.10
C SER A 100 29.38 18.23 1.40
N SER A 101 29.57 17.00 1.90
CA SER A 101 29.60 16.60 3.33
C SER A 101 28.59 17.22 4.30
N GLN A 102 27.40 17.60 3.87
CA GLN A 102 26.31 17.97 4.77
C GLN A 102 25.38 16.76 4.89
N ALA A 103 25.09 16.39 6.14
CA ALA A 103 24.10 15.37 6.45
C ALA A 103 22.80 15.72 5.71
N VAL A 104 22.44 14.92 4.72
CA VAL A 104 21.17 15.10 4.00
C VAL A 104 20.07 14.89 5.03
N ASP A 105 19.29 15.93 5.28
CA ASP A 105 18.16 15.85 6.21
C ASP A 105 17.02 15.09 5.53
N TYR A 106 17.08 13.77 5.63
CA TYR A 106 16.07 12.86 5.09
C TYR A 106 14.67 13.13 5.64
N MET A 107 14.53 13.84 6.76
CA MET A 107 13.24 14.14 7.39
C MET A 107 12.49 15.30 6.73
N ASN A 108 13.17 16.11 5.92
CA ASN A 108 12.58 17.29 5.25
C ASN A 108 12.36 17.11 3.74
N LEU A 109 12.67 15.93 3.20
CA LEU A 109 12.43 15.60 1.80
C LEU A 109 11.01 15.06 1.60
N ASN A 110 10.40 15.37 0.44
CA ASN A 110 9.21 14.62 0.04
C ASN A 110 9.58 13.17 -0.32
N GLU A 111 8.60 12.26 -0.32
CA GLU A 111 8.84 10.82 -0.53
C GLU A 111 9.59 10.53 -1.84
N HIS A 112 9.30 11.26 -2.91
CA HIS A 112 9.98 11.11 -4.19
C HIS A 112 11.45 11.58 -4.12
N GLU A 113 11.73 12.74 -3.54
CA GLU A 113 13.08 13.27 -3.35
C GLU A 113 13.92 12.36 -2.44
N LEU A 114 13.34 11.91 -1.33
CA LEU A 114 13.95 10.92 -0.45
C LEU A 114 14.36 9.68 -1.25
N PHE A 115 13.42 9.10 -1.99
CA PHE A 115 13.68 7.91 -2.79
C PHE A 115 14.78 8.12 -3.84
N PHE A 116 14.81 9.27 -4.51
CA PHE A 116 15.86 9.61 -5.48
C PHE A 116 17.24 9.75 -4.84
N GLU A 117 17.34 10.43 -3.70
CA GLU A 117 18.61 10.58 -2.98
C GLU A 117 19.12 9.20 -2.51
N LEU A 118 18.25 8.34 -2.00
CA LEU A 118 18.59 6.97 -1.60
C LEU A 118 19.09 6.11 -2.77
N ILE A 119 18.46 6.23 -3.95
CA ILE A 119 18.90 5.52 -5.17
C ILE A 119 20.27 6.05 -5.62
N ARG A 120 20.45 7.37 -5.66
CA ARG A 120 21.70 8.00 -6.12
C ARG A 120 22.87 7.62 -5.21
N ASP A 121 22.64 7.58 -3.91
CA ASP A 121 23.68 7.19 -2.94
C ASP A 121 24.15 5.74 -3.13
N ILE A 122 23.25 4.84 -3.52
CA ILE A 122 23.60 3.45 -3.83
C ILE A 122 24.25 3.32 -5.22
N ALA A 123 23.74 4.01 -6.24
CA ALA A 123 24.11 3.79 -7.64
C ALA A 123 25.58 4.10 -7.98
N ASN A 124 26.22 4.98 -7.19
CA ASN A 124 27.63 5.36 -7.39
C ASN A 124 28.61 4.51 -6.58
N GLU A 125 28.13 3.55 -5.79
CA GLU A 125 28.97 2.73 -4.92
C GLU A 125 29.38 1.42 -5.61
N LEU A 126 30.68 1.13 -5.63
CA LEU A 126 31.24 -0.08 -6.24
C LEU A 126 31.60 -1.14 -5.21
N ASN A 127 31.78 -0.75 -3.94
CA ASN A 127 32.07 -1.70 -2.88
C ASN A 127 30.78 -2.39 -2.42
N VAL A 128 30.68 -3.70 -2.67
CA VAL A 128 29.51 -4.52 -2.32
C VAL A 128 29.13 -4.41 -0.85
N ASP A 129 30.11 -4.33 0.06
CA ASP A 129 29.84 -4.25 1.50
C ASP A 129 29.20 -2.89 1.86
N VAL A 130 29.69 -1.82 1.24
CA VAL A 130 29.12 -0.48 1.40
C VAL A 130 27.73 -0.41 0.75
N VAL A 131 27.56 -0.97 -0.46
CA VAL A 131 26.24 -1.08 -1.13
C VAL A 131 25.24 -1.80 -0.24
N CYS A 132 25.60 -2.97 0.31
CA CYS A 132 24.71 -3.75 1.16
C CYS A 132 24.33 -3.00 2.43
N HIS A 133 25.28 -2.30 3.07
CA HIS A 133 25.00 -1.47 4.24
C HIS A 133 24.05 -0.32 3.89
N LYS A 134 24.34 0.44 2.82
CA LYS A 134 23.45 1.52 2.33
C LYS A 134 22.05 1.01 2.04
N ILE A 135 21.90 -0.14 1.39
CA ILE A 135 20.59 -0.76 1.12
C ILE A 135 19.83 -1.03 2.43
N LEU A 136 20.47 -1.64 3.44
CA LEU A 136 19.83 -1.94 4.73
C LEU A 136 19.47 -0.67 5.51
N THR A 137 20.35 0.34 5.51
CA THR A 137 20.08 1.65 6.11
C THR A 137 18.87 2.30 5.43
N ASN A 138 18.83 2.32 4.09
CA ASN A 138 17.73 2.90 3.32
C ASN A 138 16.40 2.16 3.55
N VAL A 139 16.43 0.81 3.58
CA VAL A 139 15.24 0.00 3.94
C VAL A 139 14.76 0.34 5.34
N SER A 140 15.68 0.52 6.29
CA SER A 140 15.32 0.85 7.67
C SER A 140 14.63 2.21 7.78
N ILE A 141 15.13 3.21 7.06
CA ILE A 141 14.54 4.55 6.96
C ILE A 141 13.14 4.48 6.31
N LEU A 142 13.01 3.81 5.17
CA LEU A 142 11.76 3.74 4.41
C LEU A 142 10.65 2.94 5.11
N THR A 143 11.03 1.93 5.90
CA THR A 143 10.07 1.06 6.60
C THR A 143 9.90 1.42 8.07
N ASN A 144 10.65 2.41 8.57
CA ASN A 144 10.72 2.78 9.98
C ASN A 144 11.01 1.56 10.89
N SER A 145 11.90 0.67 10.45
CA SER A 145 12.33 -0.48 11.25
C SER A 145 13.45 -0.09 12.21
N ASP A 146 13.48 -0.70 13.40
CA ASP A 146 14.57 -0.47 14.36
C ASP A 146 15.92 -0.94 13.79
N ARG A 147 15.97 -2.19 13.30
CA ARG A 147 17.22 -2.82 12.83
C ARG A 147 17.01 -3.81 11.69
N GLY A 148 18.06 -4.01 10.89
CA GLY A 148 18.11 -4.99 9.82
C GLY A 148 19.42 -5.79 9.82
N SER A 149 19.36 -7.02 9.31
CA SER A 149 20.52 -7.91 9.18
C SER A 149 20.49 -8.64 7.84
N LEU A 150 21.67 -8.91 7.27
CA LEU A 150 21.83 -9.59 6.00
C LEU A 150 22.62 -10.88 6.17
N PHE A 151 22.02 -11.97 5.70
CA PHE A 151 22.60 -13.30 5.72
C PHE A 151 22.83 -13.81 4.30
N LEU A 152 23.98 -14.46 4.07
CA LEU A 152 24.35 -15.08 2.80
C LEU A 152 24.30 -16.59 2.92
N ALA A 153 23.70 -17.27 1.94
CA ALA A 153 23.73 -18.72 1.86
C ALA A 153 25.11 -19.21 1.37
N ARG A 154 25.67 -20.20 2.05
CA ARG A 154 26.91 -20.90 1.69
C ARG A 154 26.75 -22.41 1.82
N GLY A 155 27.75 -23.13 1.31
CA GLY A 155 27.82 -24.60 1.36
C GLY A 155 27.22 -25.29 0.12
N PRO A 156 27.47 -26.61 -0.02
CA PRO A 156 26.91 -27.43 -1.08
C PRO A 156 25.40 -27.61 -0.90
N LYS A 157 24.69 -28.04 -1.96
CA LYS A 157 23.21 -28.13 -1.98
C LYS A 157 22.63 -28.91 -0.80
N ASP A 158 23.30 -29.98 -0.38
CA ASP A 158 22.84 -30.89 0.67
C ASP A 158 23.25 -30.48 2.10
N ALA A 159 24.07 -29.44 2.24
CA ALA A 159 24.54 -28.93 3.53
C ALA A 159 24.65 -27.41 3.50
N ARG A 160 23.58 -26.73 3.07
CA ARG A 160 23.53 -25.26 3.05
C ARG A 160 23.34 -24.67 4.43
N TYR A 161 24.00 -23.56 4.67
CA TYR A 161 23.90 -22.76 5.88
C TYR A 161 23.94 -21.27 5.52
N LEU A 162 23.45 -20.43 6.41
CA LEU A 162 23.51 -18.98 6.33
C LEU A 162 24.69 -18.49 7.15
N ILE A 163 25.37 -17.45 6.65
CA ILE A 163 26.35 -16.68 7.40
C ILE A 163 25.90 -15.22 7.47
N SER A 164 25.99 -14.58 8.62
CA SER A 164 25.73 -13.14 8.74
C SER A 164 26.84 -12.37 8.03
N LYS A 165 26.49 -11.53 7.06
CA LYS A 165 27.44 -10.61 6.43
C LYS A 165 27.37 -9.23 7.09
N LEU A 166 26.16 -8.74 7.31
CA LEU A 166 25.86 -7.55 8.10
C LEU A 166 24.87 -7.93 9.18
N PHE A 167 25.04 -7.40 10.39
CA PHE A 167 24.13 -7.65 11.49
C PHE A 167 23.92 -6.37 12.29
N ASP A 168 22.70 -6.20 12.81
CA ASP A 168 22.36 -5.08 13.68
C ASP A 168 22.51 -3.69 13.03
N VAL A 169 22.27 -3.63 11.71
CA VAL A 169 22.29 -2.36 10.96
C VAL A 169 21.11 -1.51 11.40
N THR A 170 21.37 -0.26 11.75
CA THR A 170 20.34 0.73 12.09
C THR A 170 20.42 1.92 11.12
N ALA A 171 19.48 2.86 11.21
CA ALA A 171 19.54 4.09 10.41
C ALA A 171 20.80 4.94 10.68
N GLY A 172 21.47 4.76 11.84
CA GLY A 172 22.64 5.53 12.24
C GLY A 172 23.93 4.72 12.46
N SER A 173 23.93 3.41 12.18
CA SER A 173 25.13 2.58 12.34
C SER A 173 26.15 2.85 11.24
N THR A 174 27.43 2.63 11.55
CA THR A 174 28.47 2.62 10.52
C THR A 174 28.66 1.21 9.94
N LEU A 175 29.29 1.14 8.76
CA LEU A 175 29.61 -0.14 8.13
C LEU A 175 30.48 -1.01 9.05
N GLU A 176 31.50 -0.45 9.67
CA GLU A 176 32.46 -1.17 10.51
C GLU A 176 31.82 -1.77 11.75
N GLN A 177 30.79 -1.10 12.30
CA GLN A 177 30.02 -1.60 13.44
C GLN A 177 29.16 -2.81 13.06
N SER A 178 28.64 -2.81 11.84
CA SER A 178 27.65 -3.79 11.38
C SER A 178 28.26 -4.95 10.61
N LEU A 179 29.49 -4.79 10.09
CA LEU A 179 30.17 -5.79 9.27
C LEU A 179 30.71 -6.93 10.11
N HIS A 180 30.25 -8.15 9.81
CA HIS A 180 30.73 -9.36 10.48
C HIS A 180 31.90 -9.99 9.72
N THR A 181 33.10 -9.84 10.29
CA THR A 181 34.31 -10.59 9.93
C THR A 181 34.20 -12.05 10.37
N GLU A 182 35.02 -12.95 9.83
CA GLU A 182 34.89 -14.40 10.01
C GLU A 182 34.78 -14.85 11.48
N ASP A 183 35.44 -14.14 12.39
CA ASP A 183 35.43 -14.35 13.84
C ASP A 183 34.10 -13.99 14.53
N LYS A 184 33.28 -13.13 13.91
CA LYS A 184 32.01 -12.63 14.46
C LYS A 184 30.78 -13.14 13.71
N GLN A 185 30.97 -13.97 12.68
CA GLN A 185 29.85 -14.44 11.86
C GLN A 185 28.92 -15.37 12.63
N ILE A 186 27.63 -15.04 12.58
CA ILE A 186 26.55 -15.91 13.04
C ILE A 186 26.29 -16.92 11.92
N VAL A 187 26.34 -18.20 12.27
CA VAL A 187 26.10 -19.31 11.34
C VAL A 187 24.78 -19.99 11.69
N ILE A 188 23.87 -20.08 10.71
CA ILE A 188 22.53 -20.65 10.91
C ILE A 188 22.30 -21.76 9.88
N PRO A 189 22.09 -23.02 10.30
CA PRO A 189 21.72 -24.10 9.38
C PRO A 189 20.39 -23.82 8.67
N PHE A 190 20.24 -24.30 7.44
CA PHE A 190 18.92 -24.25 6.77
C PHE A 190 17.88 -25.04 7.58
N GLY A 191 16.65 -24.53 7.58
CA GLY A 191 15.54 -25.06 8.36
C GLY A 191 15.57 -24.71 9.85
N LYS A 192 16.61 -24.04 10.36
CA LYS A 192 16.72 -23.69 11.79
C LYS A 192 16.48 -22.22 12.09
N GLY A 193 15.61 -21.95 13.06
CA GLY A 193 15.15 -20.60 13.39
C GLY A 193 14.41 -19.91 12.24
N ILE A 194 14.05 -18.65 12.41
CA ILE A 194 13.28 -17.89 11.40
C ILE A 194 14.06 -17.76 10.09
N ALA A 195 15.32 -17.32 10.15
CA ALA A 195 16.14 -17.13 8.96
C ALA A 195 16.41 -18.45 8.22
N GLY A 196 16.74 -19.53 8.95
CA GLY A 196 16.97 -20.84 8.35
C GLY A 196 15.68 -21.43 7.74
N HIS A 197 14.53 -21.23 8.39
CA HIS A 197 13.23 -21.63 7.85
C HIS A 197 12.94 -20.95 6.52
N VAL A 198 13.02 -19.61 6.46
CA VAL A 198 12.83 -18.82 5.24
C VAL A 198 13.82 -19.23 4.14
N ALA A 199 15.08 -19.49 4.48
CA ALA A 199 16.07 -19.96 3.52
C ALA A 199 15.74 -21.35 2.93
N SER A 200 15.09 -22.21 3.73
CA SER A 200 14.64 -23.54 3.29
C SER A 200 13.37 -23.49 2.44
N THR A 201 12.36 -22.73 2.86
CA THR A 201 11.05 -22.65 2.18
C THR A 201 11.07 -21.71 0.98
N LYS A 202 11.94 -20.68 1.00
CA LYS A 202 12.00 -19.57 0.03
C LYS A 202 10.73 -18.72 -0.01
N GLU A 203 9.95 -18.77 1.07
CA GLU A 203 8.74 -17.96 1.23
C GLU A 203 9.01 -16.83 2.22
N TYR A 204 8.50 -15.64 1.92
CA TYR A 204 8.57 -14.53 2.85
C TYR A 204 7.65 -14.79 4.05
N ILE A 205 8.01 -14.26 5.20
CA ILE A 205 7.20 -14.34 6.41
C ILE A 205 7.10 -12.95 7.05
N ASN A 206 5.91 -12.58 7.48
CA ASN A 206 5.68 -11.42 8.33
C ASN A 206 5.20 -11.94 9.69
N ILE A 207 5.92 -11.60 10.76
CA ILE A 207 5.69 -12.13 12.10
C ILE A 207 5.29 -10.96 12.99
N PRO A 208 3.99 -10.82 13.34
CA PRO A 208 3.54 -9.75 14.22
C PRO A 208 4.09 -9.88 15.64
N ASP A 209 4.25 -11.11 16.15
CA ASP A 209 4.86 -11.41 17.44
C ASP A 209 5.86 -12.58 17.32
N ALA A 210 7.13 -12.30 17.59
CA ALA A 210 8.21 -13.29 17.51
C ALA A 210 8.18 -14.33 18.64
N TYR A 211 7.54 -14.05 19.78
CA TYR A 211 7.47 -14.95 20.92
C TYR A 211 6.46 -16.08 20.74
N GLU A 212 5.49 -15.91 19.84
CA GLU A 212 4.50 -16.95 19.51
C GLU A 212 5.00 -17.94 18.44
N VAL A 213 6.15 -17.65 17.81
CA VAL A 213 6.70 -18.44 16.72
C VAL A 213 7.28 -19.75 17.21
N ARG A 214 6.68 -20.87 16.77
CA ARG A 214 7.22 -22.22 16.97
C ARG A 214 7.75 -22.78 15.66
N LEU A 215 8.99 -22.45 15.32
CA LEU A 215 9.72 -23.06 14.20
C LEU A 215 10.68 -24.12 14.73
N SER A 216 10.64 -25.31 14.12
CA SER A 216 11.31 -26.55 14.54
C SER A 216 12.81 -26.63 14.21
#